data_AF-W7LGW5-F1
#
_entry.id   AF-W7LGW5-F1
#
_cell.length_a   1.000
_cell.length_b   1.000
_cell.length_c   1.000
_cell.angle_alpha   90.00
_cell.angle_beta   90.00
_cell.angle_gamma   90.00
#
_symmetry.space_group_name_H-M   'P 1'
#
loop_
_entity.id
_entity.type
_entity.pdbx_description
1 polymer ?
#
loop_
_entity_poly.entity_id
_entity_poly.type
_entity_poly.pdbx_seq_one_letter_code
_entity_poly.pdbx_strand_id
1 'polypeptide(L)'
;MAKIMQISDELKDWIMDALKNEVSPIALANALIKKGFDNRFAYETLFKIVGNEAIGTTERQQVRYNYKVPEIGRKGNILHASDRVVKVLSRNEKPFVLHLDSVLSSEECDEIISLSRSRLKPSRVVDTGSGEERAGSGRTSRSMAFRFRENELVERIEMRIAELTGYPAENGEGLQILNYGLGEEYKPHFDFFPPHLVDAGKGGQRVGTFLIYLNDVAEGGETVFSKAGLSIVPKKGSAIYFHYANEQGQLDRLSVHSSVPVKKGEKWAATKWIRESSIYQRY
;
A
#
# COMPACT_ATOMS: atom_id res chain seq x y z
N MET A 1 7.15 -28.67 -20.30
CA MET A 1 8.47 -28.19 -20.78
C MET A 1 9.29 -27.77 -19.58
N ALA A 2 10.60 -28.03 -19.57
CA ALA A 2 11.49 -27.57 -18.50
C ALA A 2 11.57 -26.04 -18.52
N LYS A 3 11.41 -25.40 -17.36
CA LYS A 3 11.48 -23.93 -17.25
C LYS A 3 12.93 -23.46 -17.25
N ILE A 4 13.16 -22.29 -17.85
CA ILE A 4 14.51 -21.70 -17.96
C ILE A 4 14.89 -21.06 -16.62
N MET A 5 16.08 -21.38 -16.11
CA MET A 5 16.61 -20.95 -14.81
C MET A 5 17.98 -20.27 -14.89
N GLN A 6 18.40 -19.84 -16.07
CA GLN A 6 19.67 -19.14 -16.30
C GLN A 6 19.46 -18.04 -17.36
N ILE A 7 20.14 -16.91 -17.22
CA ILE A 7 20.12 -15.80 -18.19
C ILE A 7 21.46 -15.77 -18.92
N SER A 8 21.46 -15.64 -20.24
CA SER A 8 22.67 -15.39 -21.05
C SER A 8 23.12 -13.94 -20.92
N ASP A 9 24.41 -13.68 -21.14
CA ASP A 9 24.95 -12.30 -21.08
C ASP A 9 24.26 -11.35 -22.08
N GLU A 10 23.94 -11.83 -23.28
CA GLU A 10 23.17 -11.06 -24.28
C GLU A 10 21.77 -10.67 -23.79
N LEU A 11 21.09 -11.58 -23.09
CA LEU A 11 19.76 -11.29 -22.54
C LEU A 11 19.87 -10.36 -21.33
N LYS A 12 20.95 -10.46 -20.55
CA LYS A 12 21.25 -9.53 -19.47
C LYS A 12 21.50 -8.12 -20.01
N ASP A 13 22.27 -7.98 -21.08
CA ASP A 13 22.52 -6.70 -21.74
C ASP A 13 21.24 -6.09 -22.32
N TRP A 14 20.39 -6.90 -22.94
CA TRP A 14 19.08 -6.46 -23.41
C TRP A 14 18.16 -6.02 -22.26
N ILE A 15 18.13 -6.75 -21.14
CA ILE A 15 17.37 -6.36 -19.94
C ILE A 15 17.87 -5.01 -19.43
N MET A 16 19.19 -4.82 -19.38
CA MET A 16 19.81 -3.56 -18.95
C MET A 16 19.48 -2.40 -19.89
N ASP A 17 19.50 -2.63 -21.20
CA ASP A 17 19.11 -1.65 -22.20
C ASP A 17 17.62 -1.30 -22.13
N ALA A 18 16.75 -2.30 -21.93
CA ALA A 18 15.32 -2.07 -21.75
C ALA A 18 15.02 -1.30 -20.45
N LEU A 19 15.73 -1.60 -19.36
CA LEU A 19 15.65 -0.83 -18.11
C LEU A 19 16.13 0.62 -18.29
N LYS A 20 17.21 0.84 -19.09
CA LYS A 20 17.68 2.19 -19.45
C LYS A 20 16.65 2.96 -20.27
N ASN A 21 15.86 2.26 -21.10
CA ASN A 21 14.77 2.83 -21.90
C ASN A 21 13.41 2.87 -21.15
N GLU A 22 13.45 2.97 -19.81
CA GLU A 22 12.29 3.17 -18.92
C GLU A 22 11.24 2.03 -18.93
N VAL A 23 11.58 0.85 -19.43
CA VAL A 23 10.68 -0.31 -19.36
C VAL A 23 10.61 -0.80 -17.91
N SER A 24 9.39 -0.87 -17.36
CA SER A 24 9.17 -1.31 -15.98
C SER A 24 9.80 -2.68 -15.71
N PRO A 25 10.50 -2.87 -14.57
CA PRO A 25 11.01 -4.19 -14.16
C PRO A 25 9.92 -5.26 -14.11
N ILE A 26 8.68 -4.88 -13.79
CA ILE A 26 7.54 -5.81 -13.77
C ILE A 26 7.15 -6.23 -15.19
N ALA A 27 7.20 -5.31 -16.16
CA ALA A 27 6.93 -5.61 -17.56
C ALA A 27 8.01 -6.55 -18.14
N LEU A 28 9.27 -6.34 -17.77
CA LEU A 28 10.37 -7.22 -18.13
C LEU A 28 10.24 -8.61 -17.49
N ALA A 29 9.86 -8.69 -16.22
CA ALA A 29 9.61 -9.96 -15.54
C ALA A 29 8.51 -10.76 -16.25
N ASN A 30 7.41 -10.08 -16.59
CA ASN A 30 6.30 -10.69 -17.32
C ASN A 30 6.70 -11.13 -18.73
N ALA A 31 7.56 -10.37 -19.42
CA ALA A 31 8.09 -10.75 -20.72
C ALA A 31 8.98 -12.01 -20.63
N LEU A 32 9.82 -12.12 -19.61
CA LEU A 32 10.64 -13.31 -19.36
C LEU A 32 9.77 -14.53 -19.04
N ILE A 33 8.77 -14.38 -18.17
CA ILE A 33 7.81 -15.46 -17.85
C ILE A 33 7.10 -15.94 -19.11
N LYS A 34 6.65 -15.02 -19.98
CA LYS A 34 6.01 -15.35 -21.26
C LYS A 34 6.96 -16.10 -22.22
N LYS A 35 8.27 -15.93 -22.08
CA LYS A 35 9.30 -16.69 -22.82
C LYS A 35 9.72 -18.01 -22.15
N GLY A 36 9.05 -18.43 -21.08
CA GLY A 36 9.26 -19.74 -20.45
C GLY A 36 10.26 -19.77 -19.30
N PHE A 37 10.68 -18.60 -18.81
CA PHE A 37 11.47 -18.49 -17.58
C PHE A 37 10.61 -18.83 -16.36
N ASP A 38 11.24 -19.40 -15.34
CA ASP A 38 10.54 -19.60 -14.07
C ASP A 38 10.14 -18.28 -13.41
N ASN A 39 8.94 -18.24 -12.85
CA ASN A 39 8.35 -17.03 -12.28
C ASN A 39 9.22 -16.46 -11.15
N ARG A 40 9.68 -17.33 -10.24
CA ARG A 40 10.51 -16.91 -9.12
C ARG A 40 11.88 -16.45 -9.62
N PHE A 41 12.44 -17.18 -10.57
CA PHE A 41 13.72 -16.84 -11.18
C PHE A 41 13.68 -15.49 -11.93
N ALA A 42 12.63 -15.20 -12.69
CA ALA A 42 12.49 -13.94 -13.44
C ALA A 42 12.42 -12.72 -12.51
N TYR A 43 11.61 -12.80 -11.45
CA TYR A 43 11.53 -11.72 -10.47
C TYR A 43 12.83 -11.58 -9.66
N GLU A 44 13.37 -12.67 -9.11
CA GLU A 44 14.62 -12.61 -8.31
C GLU A 44 15.80 -12.09 -9.13
N THR A 45 15.87 -12.43 -10.42
CA THR A 45 16.96 -11.96 -11.29
C THR A 45 16.84 -10.47 -11.60
N LEU A 46 15.64 -9.97 -11.89
CA LEU A 46 15.41 -8.54 -12.08
C LEU A 46 15.61 -7.75 -10.79
N PHE A 47 15.19 -8.30 -9.64
CA PHE A 47 15.49 -7.71 -8.33
C PHE A 47 16.99 -7.66 -8.03
N LYS A 48 17.78 -8.66 -8.44
CA LYS A 48 19.25 -8.67 -8.30
C LYS A 48 19.93 -7.69 -9.25
N ILE A 49 19.49 -7.61 -10.50
CA ILE A 49 20.01 -6.67 -11.51
C ILE A 49 19.73 -5.21 -11.10
N VAL A 50 18.51 -4.94 -10.63
CA VAL A 50 18.10 -3.63 -10.09
C VAL A 50 18.69 -3.38 -8.69
N GLY A 51 19.24 -4.41 -8.04
CA GLY A 51 19.50 -4.46 -6.61
C GLY A 51 20.94 -4.38 -6.16
N ASN A 52 21.95 -4.22 -7.03
CA ASN A 52 23.34 -4.11 -6.54
C ASN A 52 24.35 -3.29 -7.36
N GLU A 53 23.98 -2.66 -8.47
CA GLU A 53 24.83 -1.64 -9.12
C GLU A 53 24.02 -0.39 -9.47
N ALA A 54 24.57 0.78 -9.14
CA ALA A 54 24.03 2.05 -9.54
C ALA A 54 24.17 2.19 -11.06
N ILE A 55 23.12 1.82 -11.81
CA ILE A 55 23.00 2.22 -13.21
C ILE A 55 22.89 3.75 -13.18
N GLY A 56 23.97 4.42 -13.59
CA GLY A 56 23.96 5.85 -13.87
C GLY A 56 23.02 6.12 -15.04
N THR A 57 21.73 6.26 -14.74
CA THR A 57 20.80 6.95 -15.63
C THR A 57 21.26 8.39 -15.68
N THR A 58 21.42 8.95 -16.87
CA THR A 58 21.44 10.41 -17.04
C THR A 58 20.25 10.95 -16.28
N GLU A 59 20.48 11.51 -15.09
CA GLU A 59 19.46 12.16 -14.30
C GLU A 59 18.90 13.28 -15.19
N ARG A 60 17.81 13.00 -15.92
CA ARG A 60 16.72 13.97 -15.97
C ARG A 60 16.48 14.26 -14.50
N GLN A 61 17.03 15.37 -14.01
CA GLN A 61 17.01 15.82 -12.61
C GLN A 61 15.88 15.08 -11.90
N GLN A 62 16.19 13.98 -11.19
CA GLN A 62 15.15 13.25 -10.49
C GLN A 62 14.59 14.29 -9.55
N VAL A 63 13.42 14.83 -9.88
CA VAL A 63 12.88 15.94 -9.11
C VAL A 63 12.62 15.32 -7.76
N ARG A 64 13.54 15.59 -6.82
CA ARG A 64 13.51 14.98 -5.49
C ARG A 64 12.14 15.31 -4.93
N TYR A 65 11.45 14.28 -4.43
CA TYR A 65 10.15 14.50 -3.83
C TYR A 65 10.28 15.59 -2.77
N ASN A 66 9.53 16.67 -2.95
CA ASN A 66 9.56 17.79 -2.04
C ASN A 66 8.67 17.45 -0.85
N TYR A 67 9.29 17.02 0.23
CA TYR A 67 8.60 16.65 1.46
C TYR A 67 7.99 17.87 2.13
N LYS A 68 6.68 17.83 2.32
CA LYS A 68 5.96 18.70 3.24
C LYS A 68 5.30 17.83 4.31
N VAL A 69 5.31 18.29 5.55
CA VAL A 69 4.59 17.62 6.64
C VAL A 69 3.08 17.78 6.36
N PRO A 70 2.32 16.69 6.14
CA PRO A 70 0.87 16.77 5.96
C PRO A 70 0.19 17.23 7.26
N GLU A 71 -1.07 17.65 7.18
CA GLU A 71 -1.78 18.28 8.30
C GLU A 71 -1.71 17.47 9.60
N ILE A 72 -2.01 16.17 9.54
CA ILE A 72 -1.93 15.25 10.69
C ILE A 72 -0.55 15.24 11.37
N GLY A 73 0.54 15.44 10.60
CA GLY A 73 1.90 15.49 11.14
C GLY A 73 2.17 16.75 11.98
N ARG A 74 1.34 17.79 11.84
CA ARG A 74 1.46 19.07 12.55
C ARG A 74 0.65 19.12 13.85
N LYS A 75 -0.20 18.12 14.10
CA LYS A 75 -1.12 18.05 15.26
C LYS A 75 -0.47 17.60 16.57
N GLY A 76 0.86 17.60 16.66
CA GLY A 76 1.59 17.23 17.89
C GLY A 76 1.59 15.73 18.18
N ASN A 77 1.86 15.37 19.45
CA ASN A 77 2.03 13.97 19.90
C ASN A 77 0.73 13.26 20.28
N ILE A 78 -0.32 14.02 20.55
CA ILE A 78 -1.66 13.53 20.87
C ILE A 78 -2.61 14.14 19.84
N LEU A 79 -3.32 13.29 19.11
CA LEU A 79 -4.31 13.66 18.12
C LEU A 79 -5.70 13.52 18.74
N HIS A 80 -6.55 14.51 18.50
CA HIS A 80 -7.92 14.53 19.02
C HIS A 80 -8.90 14.36 17.87
N ALA A 81 -9.68 13.28 17.92
CA ALA A 81 -10.93 13.12 17.21
C ALA A 81 -12.10 13.38 18.18
N SER A 82 -13.30 13.61 17.67
CA SER A 82 -14.51 13.88 18.46
C SER A 82 -14.85 12.74 19.42
N ASP A 83 -14.50 11.50 19.07
CA ASP A 83 -14.81 10.30 19.85
C ASP A 83 -13.58 9.55 20.40
N ARG A 84 -12.36 10.02 20.09
CA ARG A 84 -11.13 9.29 20.43
C ARG A 84 -9.92 10.22 20.59
N VAL A 85 -9.08 9.91 21.58
CA VAL A 85 -7.74 10.48 21.71
C VAL A 85 -6.72 9.46 21.25
N VAL A 86 -5.88 9.83 20.28
CA VAL A 86 -4.93 8.94 19.60
C VAL A 86 -3.50 9.39 19.88
N LYS A 87 -2.63 8.47 20.32
CA LYS A 87 -1.22 8.78 20.60
C LYS A 87 -0.36 8.52 19.38
N VAL A 88 0.52 9.45 19.05
CA VAL A 88 1.58 9.22 18.06
C VAL A 88 2.73 8.45 18.73
N LEU A 89 3.00 7.24 18.25
CA LEU A 89 4.08 6.37 18.76
C LEU A 89 5.42 6.70 18.11
N SER A 90 5.44 6.91 16.80
CA SER A 90 6.66 7.26 16.06
C SER A 90 6.33 8.03 14.80
N ARG A 91 7.35 8.72 14.27
CA ARG A 91 7.31 9.45 13.01
C ARG A 91 8.52 9.07 12.18
N ASN A 92 8.29 8.72 10.93
CA ASN A 92 9.32 8.66 9.91
C ASN A 92 9.10 9.83 8.95
N GLU A 93 10.17 10.58 8.64
CA GLU A 93 10.04 11.75 7.78
C GLU A 93 10.07 11.40 6.28
N LYS A 94 10.81 10.34 5.91
CA LYS A 94 11.06 9.94 4.51
C LYS A 94 11.03 8.41 4.35
N PRO A 95 9.94 7.81 3.82
CA PRO A 95 8.67 8.48 3.48
C PRO A 95 7.97 9.00 4.72
N PHE A 96 7.03 9.93 4.56
CA PHE A 96 6.23 10.37 5.71
C PHE A 96 5.35 9.22 6.21
N VAL A 97 5.60 8.73 7.43
CA VAL A 97 4.81 7.69 8.11
C VAL A 97 4.59 8.08 9.56
N LEU A 98 3.35 8.08 10.01
CA LEU A 98 2.98 8.14 11.42
C LEU A 98 2.55 6.76 11.89
N HIS A 99 3.07 6.32 13.04
CA HIS A 99 2.55 5.18 13.77
C HIS A 99 1.68 5.68 14.92
N LEU A 100 0.43 5.25 14.95
CA LEU A 100 -0.62 5.73 15.83
C LEU A 100 -1.12 4.58 16.71
N ASP A 101 -1.34 4.86 18.00
CA ASP A 101 -1.91 3.89 18.95
C ASP A 101 -3.36 4.21 19.26
N SER A 102 -4.13 3.18 19.60
CA SER A 102 -5.53 3.31 20.07
C SER A 102 -6.44 4.07 19.11
N VAL A 103 -6.25 3.87 17.79
CA VAL A 103 -7.15 4.43 16.78
C VAL A 103 -8.51 3.75 16.84
N LEU A 104 -8.52 2.42 16.96
CA LEU A 104 -9.73 1.64 17.26
C LEU A 104 -9.62 1.02 18.66
N SER A 105 -10.77 0.82 19.31
CA SER A 105 -10.80 -0.03 20.51
C SER A 105 -10.77 -1.51 20.12
N SER A 106 -10.52 -2.37 21.11
CA SER A 106 -10.49 -3.81 20.85
C SER A 106 -11.84 -4.33 20.34
N GLU A 107 -12.93 -3.77 20.85
CA GLU A 107 -14.31 -4.11 20.50
C GLU A 107 -14.63 -3.68 19.06
N GLU A 108 -14.24 -2.47 18.65
CA GLU A 108 -14.42 -2.01 17.27
C GLU A 108 -13.65 -2.89 16.27
N CYS A 109 -12.44 -3.30 16.64
CA CYS A 109 -11.66 -4.24 15.83
C CYS A 109 -12.40 -5.58 15.65
N ASP A 110 -12.89 -6.16 16.75
CA ASP A 110 -13.58 -7.46 16.71
C ASP A 110 -14.91 -7.37 15.95
N GLU A 111 -15.64 -6.27 16.11
CA GLU A 111 -16.91 -6.05 15.42
C GLU A 111 -16.71 -5.89 13.91
N ILE A 112 -15.71 -5.11 13.46
CA ILE A 112 -15.37 -5.01 12.03
C ILE A 112 -14.98 -6.36 11.44
N ILE A 113 -14.18 -7.14 12.18
CA ILE A 113 -13.80 -8.49 11.74
C ILE A 113 -15.07 -9.34 11.59
N SER A 114 -15.95 -9.34 12.59
CA SER A 114 -17.21 -10.09 12.56
C SER A 114 -18.07 -9.74 11.35
N LEU A 115 -18.29 -8.44 11.09
CA LEU A 115 -19.10 -7.93 9.98
C LEU A 115 -18.51 -8.25 8.59
N SER A 116 -17.20 -8.51 8.50
CA SER A 116 -16.50 -8.72 7.23
C SER A 116 -16.28 -10.20 6.87
N ARG A 117 -16.22 -11.11 7.84
CA ARG A 117 -15.85 -12.53 7.65
C ARG A 117 -16.62 -13.22 6.52
N SER A 118 -17.95 -13.08 6.48
CA SER A 118 -18.80 -13.76 5.49
C SER A 118 -18.67 -13.18 4.06
N ARG A 119 -18.07 -12.01 3.91
CA ARG A 119 -17.97 -11.27 2.63
C ARG A 119 -16.58 -11.36 1.98
N LEU A 120 -15.59 -11.92 2.66
CA LEU A 120 -14.21 -12.03 2.19
C LEU A 120 -14.07 -12.91 0.95
N LYS A 121 -13.52 -12.33 -0.12
CA LYS A 121 -13.15 -13.01 -1.37
C LYS A 121 -11.63 -12.90 -1.61
N PRO A 122 -11.02 -13.76 -2.42
CA PRO A 122 -9.61 -13.59 -2.80
C PRO A 122 -9.36 -12.16 -3.31
N SER A 123 -8.29 -11.53 -2.81
CA SER A 123 -7.96 -10.14 -3.14
C SER A 123 -7.59 -9.99 -4.61
N ARG A 124 -7.94 -8.83 -5.18
CA ARG A 124 -7.51 -8.43 -6.53
C ARG A 124 -6.47 -7.32 -6.45
N VAL A 125 -5.70 -7.19 -7.52
CA VAL A 125 -4.70 -6.13 -7.75
C VAL A 125 -5.06 -5.42 -9.04
N VAL A 126 -4.89 -4.10 -9.09
CA VAL A 126 -5.04 -3.32 -10.33
C VAL A 126 -3.84 -3.58 -11.22
N ASP A 127 -4.09 -4.12 -12.41
CA ASP A 127 -3.08 -4.32 -13.45
C ASP A 127 -2.55 -2.95 -13.89
N THR A 128 -1.24 -2.74 -13.80
CA THR A 128 -0.62 -1.44 -14.10
C THR A 128 -0.62 -1.08 -15.58
N GLY A 129 -0.87 -2.04 -16.48
CA GLY A 129 -0.94 -1.81 -17.92
C GLY A 129 -2.37 -1.65 -18.43
N SER A 130 -3.31 -2.46 -17.93
CA SER A 130 -4.71 -2.41 -18.37
C SER A 130 -5.66 -1.66 -17.44
N GLY A 131 -5.25 -1.36 -16.21
CA GLY A 131 -6.11 -0.76 -15.19
C GLY A 131 -7.20 -1.70 -14.64
N GLU A 132 -7.20 -2.98 -15.03
CA GLU A 132 -8.20 -3.96 -14.62
C GLU A 132 -7.85 -4.63 -13.29
N GLU A 133 -8.86 -4.93 -12.47
CA GLU A 133 -8.67 -5.73 -11.27
C GLU A 133 -8.51 -7.23 -11.61
N ARG A 134 -7.34 -7.81 -11.34
CA ARG A 134 -7.05 -9.23 -11.54
C ARG A 134 -6.61 -9.92 -10.25
N ALA A 135 -6.81 -11.23 -10.15
CA ALA A 135 -6.17 -12.03 -9.10
C ALA A 135 -4.65 -11.91 -9.28
N GLY A 136 -3.98 -11.18 -8.39
CA GLY A 136 -2.57 -10.84 -8.54
C GLY A 136 -1.67 -11.95 -8.02
N SER A 137 -0.67 -12.37 -8.79
CA SER A 137 0.37 -13.32 -8.33
C SER A 137 1.16 -12.81 -7.11
N GLY A 138 1.11 -11.50 -6.83
CA GLY A 138 1.81 -10.85 -5.72
C GLY A 138 0.94 -10.53 -4.50
N ARG A 139 -0.35 -10.84 -4.48
CA ARG A 139 -1.23 -10.61 -3.32
C ARG A 139 -2.07 -11.85 -3.06
N THR A 140 -1.82 -12.52 -1.94
CA THR A 140 -2.47 -13.81 -1.63
C THR A 140 -3.54 -13.72 -0.55
N SER A 141 -3.82 -12.52 -0.03
CA SER A 141 -4.86 -12.29 0.99
C SER A 141 -6.28 -12.40 0.47
N ARG A 142 -7.23 -12.42 1.40
CA ARG A 142 -8.66 -12.19 1.14
C ARG A 142 -9.05 -10.76 1.52
N SER A 143 -10.01 -10.20 0.80
CA SER A 143 -10.52 -8.85 1.05
C SER A 143 -12.02 -8.70 0.85
N MET A 144 -12.57 -7.69 1.49
CA MET A 144 -13.89 -7.11 1.18
C MET A 144 -13.80 -5.61 1.43
N ALA A 145 -14.71 -4.82 0.86
CA ALA A 145 -14.83 -3.40 1.17
C ALA A 145 -16.25 -3.08 1.61
N PHE A 146 -16.38 -2.31 2.69
CA PHE A 146 -17.63 -1.66 3.05
C PHE A 146 -17.93 -0.52 2.07
N ARG A 147 -19.21 -0.28 1.79
CA ARG A 147 -19.65 0.97 1.16
C ARG A 147 -19.39 2.15 2.12
N PHE A 148 -19.33 3.36 1.57
CA PHE A 148 -19.24 4.57 2.38
C PHE A 148 -20.43 4.64 3.34
N ARG A 149 -20.14 4.87 4.63
CA ARG A 149 -21.13 4.94 5.70
C ARG A 149 -22.11 3.77 5.69
N GLU A 150 -21.63 2.56 5.38
CA GLU A 150 -22.51 1.38 5.22
C GLU A 150 -23.27 1.02 6.51
N ASN A 151 -22.69 1.31 7.67
CA ASN A 151 -23.31 1.17 8.98
C ASN A 151 -22.67 2.17 9.98
N GLU A 152 -23.27 2.28 11.17
CA GLU A 152 -22.85 3.25 12.19
C GLU A 152 -21.38 3.10 12.63
N LEU A 153 -20.87 1.86 12.73
CA LEU A 153 -19.48 1.63 13.10
C LEU A 153 -18.52 2.10 12.01
N VAL A 154 -18.83 1.74 10.75
CA VAL A 154 -18.03 2.17 9.59
C VAL A 154 -18.05 3.69 9.45
N GLU A 155 -19.22 4.33 9.53
CA GLU A 155 -19.33 5.79 9.46
C GLU A 155 -18.51 6.47 10.56
N ARG A 156 -18.62 6.01 11.81
CA ARG A 156 -17.85 6.56 12.93
C ARG A 156 -16.33 6.45 12.70
N ILE A 157 -15.86 5.32 12.18
CA ILE A 157 -14.44 5.12 11.86
C ILE A 157 -14.00 6.02 10.69
N GLU A 158 -14.83 6.16 9.66
CA GLU A 158 -14.55 7.04 8.52
C GLU A 158 -14.46 8.51 8.95
N MET A 159 -15.36 8.96 9.83
CA MET A 159 -15.33 10.31 10.40
C MET A 159 -14.11 10.53 11.30
N ARG A 160 -13.75 9.56 12.15
CA ARG A 160 -12.52 9.61 12.95
C ARG A 160 -11.27 9.75 12.07
N ILE A 161 -11.16 8.96 11.01
CA ILE A 161 -10.04 9.06 10.05
C ILE A 161 -10.02 10.44 9.39
N ALA A 162 -11.19 10.99 9.02
CA ALA A 162 -11.30 12.32 8.43
C ALA A 162 -10.77 13.41 9.38
N GLU A 163 -11.21 13.42 10.64
CA GLU A 163 -10.76 14.37 11.66
C GLU A 163 -9.26 14.26 11.95
N LEU A 164 -8.72 13.03 12.03
CA LEU A 164 -7.29 12.81 12.25
C LEU A 164 -6.47 13.35 11.08
N THR A 165 -6.85 12.97 9.85
CA THR A 165 -6.05 13.26 8.64
C THR A 165 -6.21 14.68 8.11
N GLY A 166 -7.34 15.33 8.38
CA GLY A 166 -7.71 16.62 7.79
C GLY A 166 -8.39 16.51 6.42
N TYR A 167 -8.53 15.30 5.87
CA TYR A 167 -9.27 15.07 4.62
C TYR A 167 -10.75 14.82 4.92
N PRO A 168 -11.69 15.37 4.13
CA PRO A 168 -13.11 15.00 4.23
C PRO A 168 -13.31 13.49 4.10
N ALA A 169 -14.30 12.93 4.81
CA ALA A 169 -14.59 11.50 4.75
C ALA A 169 -14.92 11.04 3.31
N GLU A 170 -15.48 11.94 2.52
CA GLU A 170 -15.86 11.71 1.12
C GLU A 170 -14.67 11.57 0.16
N ASN A 171 -13.47 11.99 0.58
CA ASN A 171 -12.23 11.73 -0.14
C ASN A 171 -11.73 10.28 0.07
N GLY A 172 -12.27 9.56 1.06
CA GLY A 172 -11.80 8.22 1.38
C GLY A 172 -12.59 7.14 0.65
N GLU A 173 -11.91 6.25 -0.08
CA GLU A 173 -12.51 5.04 -0.65
C GLU A 173 -13.17 4.17 0.44
N GLY A 174 -14.08 3.27 0.07
CA GLY A 174 -14.74 2.37 1.05
C GLY A 174 -13.72 1.61 1.92
N LEU A 175 -14.01 1.45 3.21
CA LEU A 175 -13.10 0.81 4.16
C LEU A 175 -12.85 -0.66 3.76
N GLN A 176 -11.63 -0.96 3.30
CA GLN A 176 -11.26 -2.29 2.82
C GLN A 176 -10.71 -3.15 3.96
N ILE A 177 -11.37 -4.27 4.24
CA ILE A 177 -10.89 -5.25 5.23
C ILE A 177 -10.09 -6.34 4.54
N LEU A 178 -8.95 -6.68 5.14
CA LEU A 178 -7.97 -7.64 4.67
C LEU A 178 -7.75 -8.73 5.69
N ASN A 179 -7.63 -9.97 5.23
CA ASN A 179 -7.21 -11.11 6.02
C ASN A 179 -6.07 -11.84 5.31
N TYR A 180 -4.98 -12.07 6.05
CA TYR A 180 -3.83 -12.87 5.62
C TYR A 180 -3.72 -14.08 6.54
N GLY A 181 -3.82 -15.27 5.95
CA GLY A 181 -3.51 -16.54 6.60
C GLY A 181 -2.00 -16.83 6.64
N LEU A 182 -1.66 -18.03 7.13
CA LEU A 182 -0.27 -18.50 7.20
C LEU A 182 0.41 -18.48 5.82
N GLY A 183 1.56 -17.81 5.72
CA GLY A 183 2.34 -17.66 4.50
C GLY A 183 1.79 -16.65 3.50
N GLU A 184 0.59 -16.11 3.71
CA GLU A 184 0.01 -15.10 2.82
C GLU A 184 0.69 -13.75 3.00
N GLU A 185 0.83 -13.01 1.91
CA GLU A 185 1.61 -11.77 1.83
C GLU A 185 1.03 -10.81 0.80
N TYR A 186 1.58 -9.59 0.78
CA TYR A 186 1.43 -8.67 -0.33
C TYR A 186 2.81 -8.12 -0.70
N LYS A 187 3.26 -8.45 -1.91
CA LYS A 187 4.53 -8.03 -2.49
C LYS A 187 4.68 -6.49 -2.52
N PRO A 188 5.92 -5.98 -2.61
CA PRO A 188 6.19 -4.55 -2.69
C PRO A 188 5.37 -3.86 -3.77
N HIS A 189 4.64 -2.81 -3.39
CA HIS A 189 3.78 -2.04 -4.28
C HIS A 189 3.65 -0.58 -3.83
N PHE A 190 2.99 0.22 -4.66
CA PHE A 190 2.55 1.57 -4.34
C PHE A 190 1.02 1.59 -4.26
N ASP A 191 0.49 2.43 -3.38
CA ASP A 191 -0.96 2.64 -3.30
C ASP A 191 -1.49 3.66 -4.31
N PHE A 192 -0.64 4.60 -4.73
CA PHE A 192 -0.99 5.56 -5.78
C PHE A 192 -1.12 4.90 -7.15
N PHE A 193 -1.93 5.50 -8.01
CA PHE A 193 -2.07 5.06 -9.40
C PHE A 193 -0.90 5.53 -10.24
N PRO A 194 -0.51 4.76 -11.28
CA PRO A 194 0.25 5.31 -12.40
C PRO A 194 -0.42 6.58 -12.94
N PRO A 195 0.32 7.66 -13.28
CA PRO A 195 -0.26 8.94 -13.67
C PRO A 195 -1.31 8.86 -14.80
N HIS A 196 -1.14 7.95 -15.75
CA HIS A 196 -2.06 7.74 -16.88
C HIS A 196 -3.36 7.01 -16.51
N LEU A 197 -3.46 6.44 -15.30
CA LEU A 197 -4.65 5.78 -14.77
C LEU A 197 -5.40 6.65 -13.75
N VAL A 198 -4.94 7.88 -13.53
CA VAL A 198 -5.60 8.82 -12.61
C VAL A 198 -6.89 9.33 -13.26
N ASP A 199 -8.01 9.11 -12.57
CA ASP A 199 -9.34 9.53 -13.01
C ASP A 199 -9.89 10.62 -12.07
N ALA A 200 -9.89 11.87 -12.54
CA ALA A 200 -10.40 13.01 -11.79
C ALA A 200 -11.90 12.88 -11.46
N GLY A 201 -12.68 12.18 -12.31
CA GLY A 201 -14.08 11.87 -12.06
C GLY A 201 -14.30 10.88 -10.92
N LYS A 202 -13.25 10.21 -10.46
CA LYS A 202 -13.25 9.25 -9.33
C LYS A 202 -12.39 9.73 -8.16
N GLY A 203 -12.34 11.04 -7.95
CA GLY A 203 -11.60 11.68 -6.86
C GLY A 203 -10.12 11.89 -7.15
N GLY A 204 -9.62 11.55 -8.34
CA GLY A 204 -8.24 11.81 -8.74
C GLY A 204 -7.23 10.86 -8.10
N GLN A 205 -6.01 11.35 -7.86
CA GLN A 205 -4.92 10.53 -7.32
C GLN A 205 -5.16 10.15 -5.85
N ARG A 206 -4.69 8.97 -5.42
CA ARG A 206 -4.57 8.68 -3.98
C ARG A 206 -3.42 9.46 -3.40
N VAL A 207 -3.61 10.10 -2.26
CA VAL A 207 -2.61 10.98 -1.62
C VAL A 207 -2.01 10.38 -0.36
N GLY A 208 -2.74 9.49 0.30
CA GLY A 208 -2.27 8.80 1.50
C GLY A 208 -3.11 7.56 1.81
N THR A 209 -2.56 6.73 2.68
CA THR A 209 -3.19 5.50 3.16
C THR A 209 -3.24 5.50 4.67
N PHE A 210 -4.41 5.15 5.20
CA PHE A 210 -4.62 4.87 6.62
C PHE A 210 -4.83 3.37 6.79
N LEU A 211 -3.84 2.66 7.34
CA LEU A 211 -3.84 1.21 7.53
C LEU A 211 -3.94 0.88 9.02
N ILE A 212 -5.04 0.26 9.43
CA ILE A 212 -5.36 -0.10 10.82
C ILE A 212 -5.14 -1.59 11.01
N TYR A 213 -4.47 -2.00 12.09
CA TYR A 213 -4.33 -3.40 12.47
C TYR A 213 -5.49 -3.82 13.38
N LEU A 214 -6.23 -4.85 12.99
CA LEU A 214 -7.44 -5.28 13.70
C LEU A 214 -7.18 -6.42 14.69
N ASN A 215 -5.99 -7.00 14.68
CA ASN A 215 -5.54 -7.97 15.66
C ASN A 215 -4.02 -7.93 15.83
N ASP A 216 -3.53 -8.50 16.93
CA ASP A 216 -2.11 -8.79 17.11
C ASP A 216 -1.74 -10.02 16.27
N VAL A 217 -0.55 -9.98 15.66
CA VAL A 217 -0.01 -11.09 14.88
C VAL A 217 1.15 -11.71 15.65
N ALA A 218 1.12 -13.03 15.86
CA ALA A 218 2.08 -13.69 16.74
C ALA A 218 3.50 -13.72 16.15
N GLU A 219 3.64 -13.89 14.83
CA GLU A 219 4.93 -13.79 14.13
C GLU A 219 4.72 -13.47 12.64
N GLY A 220 5.53 -12.56 12.10
CA GLY A 220 5.42 -12.10 10.71
C GLY A 220 4.29 -11.06 10.52
N GLY A 221 3.90 -10.83 9.26
CA GLY A 221 2.80 -9.91 8.93
C GLY A 221 3.14 -8.42 9.08
N GLU A 222 4.40 -8.05 9.25
CA GLU A 222 4.84 -6.65 9.31
C GLU A 222 4.49 -5.89 8.02
N THR A 223 4.19 -4.60 8.17
CA THR A 223 4.17 -3.67 7.03
C THR A 223 5.56 -3.08 6.85
N VAL A 224 6.20 -3.37 5.73
CA VAL A 224 7.62 -3.05 5.49
C VAL A 224 7.76 -2.05 4.36
N PHE A 225 8.36 -0.89 4.66
CA PHE A 225 8.83 0.13 3.71
C PHE A 225 10.29 -0.14 3.37
N SER A 226 10.53 -1.05 2.42
CA SER A 226 11.85 -1.65 2.19
C SER A 226 12.93 -0.64 1.78
N LYS A 227 12.58 0.38 1.00
CA LYS A 227 13.50 1.45 0.60
C LYS A 227 13.87 2.41 1.73
N ALA A 228 13.11 2.41 2.81
CA ALA A 228 13.34 3.26 3.98
C ALA A 228 13.94 2.51 5.18
N GLY A 229 14.10 1.17 5.09
CA GLY A 229 14.54 0.36 6.23
C GLY A 229 13.56 0.37 7.41
N LEU A 230 12.28 0.66 7.16
CA LEU A 230 11.24 0.76 8.19
C LEU A 230 10.30 -0.45 8.14
N SER A 231 10.04 -1.04 9.31
CA SER A 231 9.08 -2.12 9.49
C SER A 231 8.12 -1.79 10.63
N ILE A 232 6.84 -2.06 10.44
CA ILE A 232 5.79 -1.82 11.42
C ILE A 232 5.15 -3.15 11.81
N VAL A 233 5.27 -3.50 13.08
CA VAL A 233 4.66 -4.70 13.66
C VAL A 233 3.17 -4.45 13.90
N PRO A 234 2.27 -5.35 13.48
CA PRO A 234 0.83 -5.23 13.75
C PRO A 234 0.55 -5.25 15.25
N LYS A 235 -0.18 -4.24 15.73
CA LYS A 235 -0.70 -4.17 17.10
C LYS A 235 -2.19 -3.86 17.03
N LYS A 236 -3.03 -4.66 17.66
CA LYS A 236 -4.49 -4.48 17.63
C LYS A 236 -4.88 -3.04 18.01
N GLY A 237 -5.72 -2.41 17.19
CA GLY A 237 -6.20 -1.05 17.38
C GLY A 237 -5.21 0.06 17.01
N SER A 238 -3.95 -0.29 16.71
CA SER A 238 -2.96 0.66 16.19
C SER A 238 -3.14 0.86 14.68
N ALA A 239 -2.57 1.93 14.15
CA ALA A 239 -2.60 2.21 12.72
C ALA A 239 -1.32 2.88 12.26
N ILE A 240 -1.07 2.82 10.95
CA ILE A 240 -0.14 3.73 10.29
C ILE A 240 -0.88 4.62 9.31
N TYR A 241 -0.45 5.87 9.27
CA TYR A 241 -0.80 6.79 8.20
C TYR A 241 0.46 7.14 7.44
N PHE A 242 0.46 6.91 6.13
CA PHE A 242 1.58 7.30 5.27
C PHE A 242 1.07 8.10 4.07
N HIS A 243 1.81 9.15 3.73
CA HIS A 243 1.43 10.14 2.73
C HIS A 243 2.49 10.19 1.64
N TYR A 244 2.04 10.23 0.38
CA TYR A 244 2.91 9.95 -0.76
C TYR A 244 2.60 10.79 -2.00
N ALA A 245 1.71 11.78 -1.92
CA ALA A 245 1.49 12.73 -3.00
C ALA A 245 1.52 14.17 -2.47
N ASN A 246 2.26 15.07 -3.13
CA ASN A 246 2.28 16.46 -2.73
C ASN A 246 1.50 17.38 -3.69
N GLU A 247 1.35 18.64 -3.31
CA GLU A 247 0.63 19.68 -4.08
C GLU A 247 1.24 19.96 -5.46
N GLN A 248 2.45 19.47 -5.74
CA GLN A 248 3.12 19.60 -7.04
C GLN A 248 2.85 18.40 -7.96
N GLY A 249 1.97 17.47 -7.55
CA GLY A 249 1.68 16.24 -8.28
C GLY A 249 2.83 15.21 -8.24
N GLN A 250 3.82 15.40 -7.36
CA GLN A 250 4.90 14.44 -7.19
C GLN A 250 4.44 13.26 -6.35
N LEU A 251 5.02 12.08 -6.61
CA LEU A 251 4.73 10.85 -5.88
C LEU A 251 5.98 10.33 -5.18
N ASP A 252 5.87 10.01 -3.89
CA ASP A 252 7.01 9.55 -3.09
C ASP A 252 7.31 8.06 -3.36
N ARG A 253 8.42 7.79 -4.05
CA ARG A 253 8.88 6.43 -4.33
C ARG A 253 9.43 5.68 -3.12
N LEU A 254 9.75 6.37 -2.02
CA LEU A 254 10.14 5.72 -0.77
C LEU A 254 8.93 5.11 -0.03
N SER A 255 7.71 5.45 -0.41
CA SER A 255 6.47 4.87 0.13
C SER A 255 6.18 3.44 -0.34
N VAL A 256 7.04 2.85 -1.18
CA VAL A 256 6.92 1.45 -1.58
C VAL A 256 6.90 0.56 -0.34
N HIS A 257 5.85 -0.24 -0.23
CA HIS A 257 5.63 -1.04 0.96
C HIS A 257 5.05 -2.41 0.62
N SER A 258 5.13 -3.32 1.59
CA SER A 258 4.66 -4.70 1.48
C SER A 258 4.09 -5.17 2.81
N SER A 259 3.25 -6.20 2.77
CA SER A 259 2.92 -7.00 3.95
C SER A 259 3.71 -8.30 3.85
N VAL A 260 4.71 -8.50 4.70
CA VAL A 260 5.52 -9.73 4.67
C VAL A 260 4.68 -10.94 5.12
N PRO A 261 5.11 -12.17 4.78
CA PRO A 261 4.33 -13.37 5.11
C PRO A 261 4.02 -13.49 6.61
N VAL A 262 2.78 -13.87 6.93
CA VAL A 262 2.43 -14.28 8.30
C VAL A 262 3.10 -15.62 8.58
N LYS A 263 3.85 -15.71 9.67
CA LYS A 263 4.56 -16.93 10.08
C LYS A 263 3.83 -17.69 11.19
N LYS A 264 3.06 -16.98 12.02
CA LYS A 264 2.24 -17.58 13.08
C LYS A 264 1.00 -16.72 13.35
N GLY A 265 -0.16 -17.38 13.42
CA GLY A 265 -1.47 -16.73 13.60
C GLY A 265 -2.09 -16.30 12.27
N GLU A 266 -2.84 -15.20 12.29
CA GLU A 266 -3.44 -14.54 11.12
C GLU A 266 -3.32 -13.03 11.27
N LYS A 267 -3.36 -12.29 10.16
CA LYS A 267 -3.38 -10.81 10.17
C LYS A 267 -4.69 -10.30 9.60
N TRP A 268 -5.37 -9.47 10.38
CA TRP A 268 -6.50 -8.65 9.97
C TRP A 268 -6.11 -7.19 9.93
N ALA A 269 -6.47 -6.51 8.85
CA ALA A 269 -6.25 -5.07 8.71
C ALA A 269 -7.42 -4.39 8.02
N ALA A 270 -7.62 -3.10 8.30
CA ALA A 270 -8.53 -2.23 7.56
C ALA A 270 -7.72 -1.13 6.86
N THR A 271 -7.95 -0.92 5.57
CA THR A 271 -7.28 0.09 4.76
C THR A 271 -8.30 1.13 4.29
N LYS A 272 -8.00 2.40 4.52
CA LYS A 272 -8.70 3.54 3.94
C LYS A 272 -7.72 4.28 3.02
N TRP A 273 -7.95 4.19 1.71
CA TRP A 273 -7.21 5.01 0.75
C TRP A 273 -7.87 6.38 0.62
N ILE A 274 -7.05 7.43 0.67
CA ILE A 274 -7.53 8.82 0.63
C ILE A 274 -7.19 9.41 -0.74
N ARG A 275 -8.17 10.00 -1.39
CA ARG A 275 -8.07 10.69 -2.67
C ARG A 275 -7.85 12.19 -2.50
N GLU A 276 -7.31 12.84 -3.51
CA GLU A 276 -7.14 14.29 -3.52
C GLU A 276 -8.48 15.05 -3.56
N SER A 277 -9.52 14.44 -4.14
CA SER A 277 -10.87 15.02 -4.24
C SER A 277 -11.96 14.02 -3.83
N SER A 278 -13.17 14.54 -3.60
CA SER A 278 -14.34 13.73 -3.25
C SER A 278 -14.63 12.65 -4.30
N ILE A 279 -14.90 11.44 -3.84
CA ILE A 279 -15.29 10.30 -4.68
C ILE A 279 -16.81 10.19 -4.77
N TYR A 280 -17.50 10.66 -3.72
CA TYR A 280 -18.95 10.65 -3.64
C TYR A 280 -19.48 12.01 -4.10
N GLN A 281 -20.46 11.99 -5.01
CA GLN A 281 -21.12 13.22 -5.42
C GLN A 281 -21.95 13.74 -4.23
N ARG A 282 -21.91 15.06 -4.01
CA ARG A 282 -22.90 15.71 -3.15
C ARG A 282 -24.22 15.66 -3.92
N TYR A 283 -25.20 14.92 -3.40
CA TYR A 283 -26.57 15.01 -3.87
C TYR A 283 -27.13 16.42 -3.62
#